data_AF-A0A5E4I6B1-F1
#
_entry.id   AF-A0A5E4I6B1-F1
#
_cell.length_a   1.000
_cell.length_b   1.000
_cell.length_c   1.000
_cell.angle_alpha   90.00
_cell.angle_beta   90.00
_cell.angle_gamma   90.00
#
_symmetry.space_group_name_H-M   'P 1'
#
loop_
_entity.id
_entity.type
_entity.pdbx_description
1 polymer ?
#
loop_
_entity_poly.entity_id
_entity_poly.type
_entity_poly.pdbx_seq_one_letter_code
_entity_poly.pdbx_strand_id
1 'polypeptide(L)'
;MGLGSRMVCTKEGCEYFDPDRHTENVIYLSGKWKQEPEYLEFENQAGYISVKYFASEVNVVMEGHGTAKVLLNKKPIAKENAGQDVSFRGR
;
A
#
# COMPACT_ATOMS: atom_id res chain seq x y z
N MET A 1 6.98 14.26 -2.48
CA MET A 1 7.50 13.02 -3.11
C MET A 1 6.53 12.61 -4.20
N GLY A 2 7.02 12.17 -5.37
CA GLY A 2 6.16 11.69 -6.45
C GLY A 2 5.79 10.23 -6.26
N LEU A 3 4.57 9.86 -6.66
CA LEU A 3 4.15 8.46 -6.74
C LEU A 3 4.71 7.81 -8.02
N GLY A 4 5.07 6.53 -7.95
CA GLY A 4 5.51 5.74 -9.10
C GLY A 4 4.35 5.21 -9.96
N SER A 5 3.13 5.27 -9.44
CA SER A 5 1.92 4.89 -10.16
C SER A 5 1.36 6.06 -10.96
N ARG A 6 0.81 5.75 -12.14
CA ARG A 6 0.02 6.70 -12.92
C ARG A 6 -1.43 6.66 -12.48
N MET A 7 -2.09 7.80 -12.52
CA MET A 7 -3.55 7.88 -12.42
C MET A 7 -4.17 7.67 -13.80
N VAL A 8 -5.17 6.80 -13.89
CA VAL A 8 -5.94 6.51 -15.10
C VAL A 8 -7.39 6.87 -14.84
N CYS A 9 -8.00 7.63 -15.74
CA CYS A 9 -9.38 8.07 -15.62
C CYS A 9 -10.24 7.46 -16.72
N THR A 10 -11.39 6.92 -16.33
CA THR A 10 -12.46 6.45 -17.21
C THR A 10 -13.71 7.32 -16.99
N LYS A 11 -14.83 6.97 -17.64
CA LYS A 11 -16.12 7.63 -17.36
C LYS A 11 -16.63 7.38 -15.94
N GLU A 12 -16.11 6.36 -15.26
CA GLU A 12 -16.57 5.90 -13.95
C GLU A 12 -15.74 6.49 -12.79
N GLY A 13 -14.59 7.10 -13.09
CA GLY A 13 -13.71 7.73 -12.10
C GLY A 13 -12.23 7.63 -12.46
N CYS A 14 -11.38 8.06 -11.54
CA CYS A 14 -9.93 7.96 -11.65
C CYS A 14 -9.37 7.03 -10.56
N GLU A 15 -8.41 6.19 -10.94
CA GLU A 15 -7.72 5.28 -10.03
C GLU A 15 -6.23 5.20 -10.37
N TYR A 16 -5.42 4.81 -9.38
CA TYR A 16 -4.01 4.55 -9.58
C TYR A 16 -3.78 3.14 -10.13
N PHE A 17 -2.85 3.04 -11.07
CA PHE A 17 -2.40 1.79 -11.67
C PHE A 17 -0.94 1.51 -11.33
N ASP A 18 -0.70 0.38 -10.63
CA ASP A 18 0.63 -0.14 -10.35
C ASP A 18 1.13 -0.99 -11.55
N PRO A 19 2.26 -0.63 -12.19
CA PRO A 19 2.81 -1.37 -13.31
C PRO A 19 3.56 -2.67 -12.93
N ASP A 20 3.63 -3.04 -11.65
CA ASP A 20 4.38 -4.19 -11.10
C ASP A 20 5.90 -4.14 -11.41
N ARG A 21 6.41 -2.95 -11.77
CA ARG A 21 7.84 -2.67 -11.94
C ARG A 21 8.25 -1.56 -10.97
N HIS A 22 8.70 -1.97 -9.79
CA HIS A 22 9.00 -1.05 -8.69
C HIS A 22 10.47 -0.60 -8.66
N THR A 23 10.66 0.71 -8.55
CA THR A 23 11.94 1.33 -8.21
C THR A 23 12.09 1.39 -6.69
N GLU A 24 13.32 1.28 -6.20
CA GLU A 24 13.60 1.39 -4.76
C GLU A 24 13.19 2.75 -4.20
N ASN A 25 12.59 2.73 -3.00
CA ASN A 25 12.14 3.90 -2.25
C ASN A 25 11.08 4.75 -2.99
N VAL A 26 10.37 4.16 -3.95
CA VAL A 26 9.23 4.78 -4.62
C VAL A 26 7.95 4.05 -4.20
N ILE A 27 6.93 4.83 -3.85
CA ILE A 27 5.61 4.32 -3.47
C ILE A 27 4.77 4.14 -4.73
N TYR A 28 4.18 2.96 -4.87
CA TYR A 28 3.24 2.62 -5.92
C TYR A 28 1.88 2.33 -5.31
N LEU A 29 0.83 2.88 -5.92
CA LEU A 29 -0.56 2.70 -5.54
C LEU A 29 -1.31 1.92 -6.60
N SER A 30 -2.26 1.11 -6.15
CA SER A 30 -3.30 0.51 -6.97
C SER A 30 -4.67 0.83 -6.36
N GLY A 31 -5.64 1.14 -7.21
CA GLY A 31 -7.01 1.43 -6.82
C GLY A 31 -7.27 2.91 -6.56
N LYS A 32 -8.39 3.22 -5.88
CA LYS A 32 -8.85 4.59 -5.68
C LYS A 32 -8.26 5.21 -4.41
N TRP A 33 -7.47 6.26 -4.60
CA TRP A 33 -6.82 6.98 -3.50
C TRP A 33 -6.97 8.49 -3.70
N LYS A 34 -7.20 9.20 -2.60
CA LYS A 34 -7.05 10.64 -2.54
C LYS A 34 -5.64 10.97 -2.07
N GLN A 35 -4.94 11.83 -2.81
CA GLN A 35 -3.64 12.33 -2.37
C GLN A 35 -3.81 13.68 -1.69
N GLU A 36 -3.42 13.73 -0.43
CA GLU A 36 -3.30 14.97 0.35
C GLU A 36 -1.82 15.34 0.50
N PRO A 37 -1.49 16.56 0.93
CA PRO A 37 -0.09 16.97 1.08
C PRO A 37 0.72 16.08 2.02
N GLU A 38 0.07 15.49 3.03
CA GLU A 38 0.72 14.74 4.11
C GLU A 38 0.36 13.24 4.15
N TYR A 39 -0.74 12.83 3.52
CA TYR A 39 -1.23 11.45 3.59
C TYR A 39 -1.95 10.99 2.33
N LEU A 40 -2.22 9.70 2.27
CA LEU A 40 -3.04 9.06 1.26
C LEU A 40 -4.31 8.53 1.93
N GLU A 41 -5.47 8.89 1.38
CA GLU A 41 -6.76 8.40 1.85
C GLU A 41 -7.27 7.31 0.91
N PHE A 42 -7.58 6.14 1.45
CA PHE A 42 -8.13 5.03 0.67
C PHE A 42 -9.64 5.23 0.46
N GLU A 43 -10.09 5.39 -0.79
CA GLU A 43 -11.46 5.81 -1.08
C GLU A 43 -12.42 4.67 -1.46
N ASN A 44 -11.97 3.45 -1.83
CA ASN A 44 -12.90 2.36 -2.15
C ASN A 44 -12.32 0.92 -2.23
N GLN A 45 -13.13 -0.05 -1.77
CA GLN A 45 -13.15 -1.53 -1.81
C GLN A 45 -11.88 -2.37 -2.04
N ALA A 46 -11.02 -2.04 -3.03
CA ALA A 46 -9.82 -2.82 -3.31
C ALA A 46 -8.68 -1.91 -3.77
N GLY A 47 -7.55 -2.03 -3.08
CA GLY A 47 -6.34 -1.31 -3.42
C GLY A 47 -5.21 -1.76 -2.53
N TYR A 48 -4.00 -1.33 -2.89
CA TYR A 48 -2.81 -1.62 -2.12
C TYR A 48 -1.75 -0.55 -2.35
N ILE A 49 -0.80 -0.53 -1.43
CA ILE A 49 0.44 0.23 -1.52
C ILE A 49 1.57 -0.78 -1.68
N SER A 50 2.42 -0.57 -2.68
CA SER A 50 3.64 -1.35 -2.91
C SER A 50 4.86 -0.44 -2.76
N VAL A 51 5.88 -0.95 -2.08
CA VAL A 51 7.18 -0.29 -1.98
C VAL A 51 8.29 -1.34 -2.07
N LYS A 52 9.24 -1.11 -2.97
CA LYS A 52 10.52 -1.82 -2.94
C LYS A 52 11.46 -1.02 -2.05
N TYR A 53 12.05 -1.65 -1.05
CA TYR A 53 12.87 -0.97 -0.04
C TYR A 53 14.19 -1.70 0.21
N PHE A 54 15.16 -0.96 0.73
CA PHE A 54 16.38 -1.50 1.32
C PHE A 54 16.54 -0.91 2.73
N ALA A 55 16.01 -1.63 3.71
CA ALA A 55 15.95 -1.22 5.11
C ALA A 55 15.89 -2.46 6.02
N SER A 56 16.27 -2.31 7.28
CA SER A 56 16.09 -3.35 8.30
C SER A 56 14.64 -3.49 8.74
N GLU A 57 13.89 -2.39 8.74
CA GLU A 57 12.50 -2.31 9.19
C GLU A 57 11.71 -1.34 8.30
N VAL A 58 10.41 -1.62 8.15
CA VAL A 58 9.45 -0.75 7.46
C VAL A 58 8.22 -0.61 8.34
N ASN A 59 7.85 0.63 8.64
CA ASN A 59 6.70 0.97 9.47
C ASN A 59 5.68 1.71 8.61
N VAL A 60 4.39 1.41 8.81
CA VAL A 60 3.28 2.11 8.14
C VAL A 60 2.38 2.69 9.22
N VAL A 61 2.26 4.01 9.25
CA VAL A 61 1.37 4.72 10.19
C VAL A 61 0.03 4.92 9.49
N MET A 62 -1.05 4.45 10.13
CA MET A 62 -2.40 4.51 9.59
C MET A 62 -3.38 5.00 10.66
N GLU A 63 -4.42 5.71 10.21
CA GLU A 63 -5.56 6.12 11.01
C GLU A 63 -6.87 5.63 10.35
N GLY A 64 -7.92 5.44 11.15
CA GLY A 64 -9.26 5.07 10.69
C GLY A 64 -9.66 3.65 11.05
N HIS A 65 -10.75 3.18 10.44
CA HIS A 65 -11.31 1.84 10.68
C HIS A 65 -11.18 0.97 9.43
N GLY A 66 -10.44 -0.14 9.53
CA GLY A 66 -10.27 -1.06 8.42
C GLY A 66 -9.39 -2.24 8.75
N THR A 67 -9.03 -3.02 7.73
CA THR A 67 -8.05 -4.10 7.86
C THR A 67 -7.10 -4.05 6.67
N ALA A 68 -5.80 -4.02 6.94
CA ALA A 68 -4.76 -4.15 5.95
C ALA A 68 -4.16 -5.57 6.00
N LYS A 69 -3.83 -6.12 4.83
CA LYS A 69 -3.06 -7.36 4.72
C LYS A 69 -1.63 -6.98 4.37
N VAL A 70 -0.68 -7.45 5.17
CA VAL A 70 0.74 -7.20 4.92
C VAL A 70 1.35 -8.37 4.17
N LEU A 71 1.94 -8.09 3.01
CA LEU A 71 2.64 -9.07 2.19
C LEU A 71 4.11 -8.70 2.08
N LEU A 72 5.00 -9.66 2.32
CA LEU A 72 6.42 -9.56 2.05
C LEU A 72 6.74 -10.44 0.83
N ASN A 73 7.26 -9.85 -0.25
CA ASN A 73 7.53 -10.56 -1.51
C ASN A 73 6.30 -11.34 -2.03
N LYS A 74 5.14 -10.66 -2.05
CA LYS A 74 3.84 -11.21 -2.49
C LYS A 74 3.31 -12.39 -1.65
N LYS A 75 3.92 -12.68 -0.49
CA LYS A 75 3.46 -13.71 0.46
C LYS A 75 3.02 -13.07 1.77
N PRO A 76 2.02 -13.63 2.51
CA PRO A 76 1.69 -13.15 3.85
C PRO A 76 2.96 -13.04 4.71
N ILE A 77 3.09 -11.92 5.44
CA ILE A 77 4.25 -11.72 6.30
C ILE A 77 4.36 -12.85 7.33
N ALA A 78 5.58 -13.34 7.58
CA ALA A 78 5.81 -14.36 8.61
C ALA A 78 5.81 -13.71 9.99
N LYS A 79 5.47 -14.47 11.05
CA LYS A 79 5.35 -13.93 12.41
C LYS A 79 6.65 -13.33 12.94
N GLU A 80 7.77 -13.96 12.60
CA GLU A 80 9.12 -13.54 12.94
C GLU A 80 9.54 -12.22 12.26
N ASN A 81 8.86 -11.81 11.19
CA ASN A 81 9.15 -10.58 10.45
C ASN A 81 8.09 -9.49 10.69
N ALA A 82 7.09 -9.74 11.54
CA ALA A 82 5.96 -8.84 11.73
C ALA A 82 6.12 -7.97 12.98
N GLY A 83 5.64 -6.73 12.88
CA GLY A 83 5.52 -5.82 14.03
C GLY A 83 4.50 -6.31 15.05
N GLN A 84 4.59 -5.79 16.28
CA GLN A 84 3.71 -6.18 17.40
C GLN A 84 2.23 -5.82 17.17
N ASP A 85 1.97 -4.86 16.29
CA ASP A 85 0.68 -4.36 15.84
C ASP A 85 0.01 -5.27 14.79
N VAL A 86 0.75 -6.22 14.20
CA VAL A 86 0.23 -7.15 13.20
C VAL A 86 -0.48 -8.33 13.87
N SER A 87 -1.79 -8.45 13.63
CA SER A 87 -2.60 -9.54 14.16
C SER A 87 -2.70 -10.71 13.17
N PHE A 88 -2.31 -11.91 13.63
CA PHE A 88 -2.49 -13.17 12.90
C PHE A 88 -3.75 -13.87 13.40
N ARG A 89 -4.94 -13.44 12.98
CA ARG A 89 -6.15 -14.22 13.24
C ARG A 89 -6.09 -15.50 12.42
N GLY A 90 -5.94 -16.64 13.09
CA GLY A 90 -6.07 -17.96 12.50
C GLY A 90 -7.48 -18.14 11.94
N ARG A 91 -7.57 -18.79 10.78
CA ARG A 91 -8.81 -19.42 10.35
C ARG A 91 -9.11 -20.62 11.23
#